data_AF-A0A2U1REI8-F1
#
_entry.id   AF-A0A2U1REI8-F1
#
_cell.length_a   1.000
_cell.length_b   1.000
_cell.length_c   1.000
_cell.angle_alpha   90.00
_cell.angle_beta   90.00
_cell.angle_gamma   90.00
#
_symmetry.space_group_name_H-M   'P 1'
#
loop_
_entity.id
_entity.type
_entity.pdbx_description
1 polymer ?
#
loop_
_entity_poly.entity_id
_entity_poly.type
_entity_poly.pdbx_seq_one_letter_code
_entity_poly.pdbx_strand_id
1 'polypeptide(L)'
;MNRERLMVWVLKIFYGLLYRELFLTLDRREPGAGNIVSVEDMEQYQLLHLILQSCRVPMQFSMMESDIPASIFVFNVQEPENVDVRFDYKDDIVNRTMYLRLGQVGILAAFDMGAQTFVGTDFFSRYQGHPLHPVQFGELGANLFMKARVFNRTPKVMVGEYSQVVNFTVFPMAGLSSAPVFGVWTAEDMAEALMFFLGYSLEEVMPVEGRNATWLENRDGSLRFIPMDAAPWILPPGI
;
A
#
# COMPACT_ATOMS: atom_id res chain seq x y z
N MET A 1 6.22 -15.00 10.89
CA MET A 1 5.68 -13.69 11.35
C MET A 1 4.18 -13.82 11.53
N ASN A 2 3.60 -13.35 12.63
CA ASN A 2 2.15 -13.39 12.83
C ASN A 2 1.50 -12.23 12.04
N ARG A 3 0.77 -12.56 10.97
CA ARG A 3 0.22 -11.57 10.00
C ARG A 3 -0.94 -10.77 10.57
N GLU A 4 -1.83 -11.38 11.37
CA GLU A 4 -2.89 -10.65 12.08
C GLU A 4 -2.33 -9.59 13.03
N ARG A 5 -1.29 -9.94 13.80
CA ARG A 5 -0.61 -8.99 14.69
C ARG A 5 0.03 -7.85 13.91
N LEU A 6 0.68 -8.16 12.78
CA LEU A 6 1.26 -7.13 11.91
C LEU A 6 0.16 -6.21 11.36
N MET A 7 -0.95 -6.77 10.89
CA MET A 7 -2.11 -6.02 10.42
C MET A 7 -2.62 -5.05 11.48
N VAL A 8 -2.79 -5.50 12.72
CA VAL A 8 -3.25 -4.63 13.82
C VAL A 8 -2.28 -3.47 14.06
N TRP A 9 -0.97 -3.72 14.04
CA TRP A 9 0.03 -2.65 14.22
C TRP A 9 0.02 -1.64 13.08
N VAL A 10 0.03 -2.13 11.84
CA VAL A 10 0.00 -1.31 10.63
C VAL A 10 -1.29 -0.49 10.56
N LEU A 11 -2.43 -1.13 10.83
CA LEU A 11 -3.73 -0.45 10.89
C LEU A 11 -3.78 0.58 12.02
N LYS A 12 -3.17 0.31 13.18
CA LYS A 12 -3.10 1.27 14.27
C LYS A 12 -2.29 2.52 13.91
N ILE A 13 -1.19 2.36 13.16
CA ILE A 13 -0.39 3.48 12.66
C ILE A 13 -1.25 4.33 11.70
N PHE A 14 -1.81 3.69 10.67
CA PHE A 14 -2.64 4.35 9.67
C PHE A 14 -3.87 5.03 10.29
N TYR A 15 -4.66 4.31 11.09
CA TYR A 15 -5.86 4.85 11.72
C TYR A 15 -5.52 5.93 12.75
N GLY A 16 -4.38 5.83 13.44
CA GLY A 16 -3.90 6.86 14.36
C GLY A 16 -3.55 8.17 13.65
N LEU A 17 -2.93 8.10 12.47
CA LEU A 17 -2.65 9.25 11.63
C LEU A 17 -3.93 9.83 11.03
N LEU A 18 -4.81 8.98 10.48
CA LEU A 18 -6.15 9.36 10.01
C LEU A 18 -6.93 10.15 11.08
N TYR A 19 -6.95 9.64 12.31
CA TYR A 19 -7.61 10.31 13.43
C TYR A 19 -7.00 11.69 13.71
N ARG A 20 -5.69 11.86 13.55
CA ARG A 20 -5.06 13.19 13.70
C ARG A 20 -5.47 14.14 12.59
N GLU A 21 -5.65 13.66 11.36
CA GLU A 21 -6.05 14.46 10.21
C GLU A 21 -7.48 15.01 10.32
N LEU A 22 -8.36 14.35 11.08
CA LEU A 22 -9.67 14.91 11.44
C LEU A 22 -9.60 16.26 12.14
N PHE A 23 -8.47 16.58 12.77
CA PHE A 23 -8.28 17.83 13.51
C PHE A 23 -7.37 18.82 12.75
N LEU A 24 -6.87 18.45 11.58
CA LEU A 24 -6.02 19.30 10.77
C LEU A 24 -6.86 19.96 9.68
N THR A 25 -6.78 21.29 9.61
CA THR A 25 -7.40 22.05 8.52
C THR A 25 -6.76 21.72 7.19
N LEU A 26 -7.61 21.58 6.17
CA LEU A 26 -7.20 21.32 4.78
C LEU A 26 -6.26 22.42 4.28
N ASP A 27 -6.63 23.69 4.51
CA ASP A 27 -5.76 24.84 4.34
C ASP A 27 -5.55 25.56 5.68
N ARG A 28 -4.29 25.62 6.12
CA ARG A 28 -3.91 26.34 7.35
C ARG A 28 -4.06 27.86 7.22
N ARG A 29 -4.06 28.39 5.99
CA ARG A 29 -4.25 29.82 5.70
C ARG A 29 -5.74 30.19 5.71
N GLU A 30 -6.62 29.22 5.49
CA GLU A 30 -8.08 29.40 5.49
C GLU A 30 -8.76 28.41 6.46
N PRO A 31 -8.83 28.74 7.77
CA PRO A 31 -9.39 27.84 8.78
C PRO A 31 -10.86 27.43 8.57
N GLY A 32 -11.58 28.12 7.67
CA GLY A 32 -12.95 27.80 7.27
C GLY A 32 -13.05 26.76 6.14
N ALA A 33 -11.94 26.34 5.53
CA ALA A 33 -11.91 25.39 4.40
C ALA A 33 -12.24 23.94 4.79
N GLY A 34 -12.49 23.68 6.07
CA GLY A 34 -12.74 22.34 6.60
C GLY A 34 -11.45 21.59 6.96
N ASN A 35 -11.61 20.35 7.41
CA ASN A 35 -10.50 19.48 7.79
C ASN A 35 -10.08 18.59 6.61
N ILE A 36 -8.90 18.00 6.68
CA ILE A 36 -8.39 17.08 5.65
C ILE A 36 -9.33 15.87 5.47
N VAL A 37 -9.97 15.44 6.55
CA VAL A 37 -10.96 14.34 6.58
C VAL A 37 -12.24 14.83 7.24
N SER A 38 -13.39 14.55 6.63
CA SER A 38 -14.72 14.89 7.19
C SER A 38 -15.24 13.81 8.15
N VAL A 39 -16.29 14.13 8.90
CA VAL A 39 -16.94 13.15 9.80
C VAL A 39 -17.67 12.08 8.98
N GLU A 40 -18.19 12.45 7.81
CA GLU A 40 -18.84 11.56 6.86
C GLU A 40 -17.83 10.56 6.26
N ASP A 41 -16.59 10.99 6.03
CA ASP A 41 -15.52 10.08 5.59
C ASP A 41 -15.22 9.01 6.64
N MET A 42 -15.36 9.31 7.93
CA MET A 42 -15.13 8.34 9.01
C MET A 42 -16.09 7.16 8.98
N GLU A 43 -17.30 7.34 8.41
CA GLU A 43 -18.23 6.23 8.22
C GLU A 43 -17.66 5.16 7.27
N GLN A 44 -16.81 5.56 6.32
CA GLN A 44 -16.12 4.65 5.40
C GLN A 44 -15.02 3.83 6.11
N TYR A 45 -14.59 4.24 7.30
CA TYR A 45 -13.57 3.56 8.11
C TYR A 45 -14.15 2.69 9.22
N GLN A 46 -15.47 2.57 9.35
CA GLN A 46 -16.10 1.76 10.41
C GLN A 46 -15.61 0.31 10.40
N LEU A 47 -15.46 -0.29 9.21
CA LEU A 47 -14.92 -1.65 9.07
C LEU A 47 -13.46 -1.72 9.53
N LEU A 48 -12.66 -0.71 9.22
CA LEU A 48 -11.27 -0.64 9.68
C LEU A 48 -11.19 -0.46 11.19
N HIS A 49 -12.03 0.38 11.77
CA HIS A 49 -12.13 0.53 13.21
C HIS A 49 -12.56 -0.79 13.89
N LEU A 50 -13.48 -1.54 13.28
CA LEU A 50 -13.90 -2.85 13.77
C LEU A 50 -12.74 -3.86 13.75
N ILE A 51 -12.00 -3.95 12.64
CA ILE A 51 -10.79 -4.79 12.54
C ILE A 51 -9.77 -4.38 13.60
N LEU A 52 -9.58 -3.08 13.84
CA LEU A 52 -8.69 -2.57 14.87
C LEU A 52 -9.09 -3.04 16.28
N GLN A 53 -10.38 -3.29 16.55
CA GLN A 53 -10.82 -3.83 17.84
C GLN A 53 -10.31 -5.24 18.12
N SER A 54 -9.84 -5.99 17.12
CA SER A 54 -9.20 -7.30 17.32
C SER A 54 -7.98 -7.25 18.24
N CYS A 55 -7.40 -6.06 18.48
CA CYS A 55 -6.35 -5.89 19.48
C CYS A 55 -6.81 -6.12 20.93
N ARG A 56 -8.12 -6.03 21.21
CA ARG A 56 -8.69 -6.13 22.56
C ARG A 56 -9.88 -7.09 22.66
N VAL A 57 -10.56 -7.39 21.55
CA VAL A 57 -11.69 -8.33 21.47
C VAL A 57 -11.23 -9.56 20.69
N PRO A 58 -11.46 -10.79 21.18
CA PRO A 58 -11.22 -11.99 20.40
C PRO A 58 -12.00 -11.95 19.09
N MET A 59 -11.28 -11.97 17.97
CA MET A 59 -11.84 -11.95 16.62
C MET A 59 -11.31 -13.13 15.82
N GLN A 60 -12.18 -13.71 14.98
CA GLN A 60 -11.80 -14.70 13.98
C GLN A 60 -12.12 -14.16 12.60
N PHE A 61 -11.12 -14.14 11.73
CA PHE A 61 -11.25 -13.69 10.36
C PHE A 61 -11.44 -14.90 9.44
N SER A 62 -12.49 -14.88 8.63
CA SER A 62 -12.80 -15.93 7.65
C SER A 62 -12.90 -15.32 6.26
N MET A 63 -12.07 -15.78 5.33
CA MET A 63 -12.08 -15.31 3.95
C MET A 63 -11.43 -16.34 3.02
N MET A 64 -11.74 -16.26 1.72
CA MET A 64 -11.26 -17.22 0.72
C MET A 64 -9.96 -16.79 0.03
N GLU A 65 -9.74 -15.49 -0.11
CA GLU A 65 -8.71 -14.91 -0.99
C GLU A 65 -7.46 -14.41 -0.23
N SER A 66 -7.48 -14.45 1.11
CA SER A 66 -6.41 -13.95 1.98
C SER A 66 -6.45 -14.66 3.34
N ASP A 67 -5.43 -14.46 4.16
CA ASP A 67 -5.37 -14.91 5.56
C ASP A 67 -5.78 -13.81 6.56
N ILE A 68 -5.79 -12.55 6.11
CA ILE A 68 -6.14 -11.37 6.90
C ILE A 68 -6.98 -10.38 6.06
N PRO A 69 -7.86 -9.56 6.67
CA PRO A 69 -8.68 -8.58 5.94
C PRO A 69 -7.88 -7.33 5.52
N ALA A 70 -6.66 -7.52 5.02
CA ALA A 70 -5.78 -6.50 4.48
C ALA A 70 -4.76 -7.16 3.55
N SER A 71 -4.21 -6.40 2.63
CA SER A 71 -3.10 -6.84 1.78
C SER A 71 -1.81 -6.24 2.30
N ILE A 72 -0.97 -7.06 2.93
CA ILE A 72 0.28 -6.61 3.57
C ILE A 72 1.46 -7.40 3.04
N PHE A 73 2.46 -6.67 2.57
CA PHE A 73 3.70 -7.18 2.02
C PHE A 73 4.88 -6.59 2.79
N VAL A 74 5.80 -7.46 3.20
CA VAL A 74 7.03 -7.07 3.92
C VAL A 74 8.25 -7.42 3.07
N PHE A 75 9.19 -6.48 3.01
CA PHE A 75 10.38 -6.55 2.17
C PHE A 75 11.64 -6.26 2.98
N ASN A 76 12.75 -6.87 2.55
CA ASN A 76 14.08 -6.46 2.98
C ASN A 76 14.49 -5.27 2.12
N VAL A 77 14.94 -4.19 2.75
CA VAL A 77 15.39 -2.98 2.07
C VAL A 77 16.82 -2.70 2.51
N GLN A 78 17.66 -2.22 1.60
CA GLN A 78 19.00 -1.76 1.94
C GLN A 78 18.88 -0.52 2.83
N GLU A 79 19.68 -0.47 3.89
CA GLU A 79 19.68 0.63 4.84
C GLU A 79 20.71 1.69 4.41
N PRO A 80 20.30 2.94 4.17
CA PRO A 80 21.23 4.02 3.87
C PRO A 80 22.15 4.33 5.05
N GLU A 81 23.40 4.71 4.76
CA GLU A 81 24.34 5.15 5.81
C GLU A 81 23.79 6.38 6.56
N ASN A 82 23.26 7.36 5.81
CA ASN A 82 22.63 8.54 6.39
C ASN A 82 21.35 8.16 7.15
N VAL A 83 21.35 8.41 8.46
CA VAL A 83 20.26 8.08 9.39
C VAL A 83 18.97 8.83 9.06
N ASP A 84 19.07 10.06 8.57
CA ASP A 84 17.91 10.93 8.30
C ASP A 84 17.01 10.37 7.19
N VAL A 85 17.56 9.52 6.32
CA VAL A 85 16.83 8.89 5.21
C VAL A 85 16.58 7.41 5.46
N ARG A 86 16.69 6.92 6.70
CA ARG A 86 16.34 5.52 7.05
C ARG A 86 14.85 5.32 7.32
N PHE A 87 14.11 6.40 7.50
CA PHE A 87 12.66 6.40 7.68
C PHE A 87 11.99 7.07 6.48
N ASP A 88 10.92 6.48 5.97
CA ASP A 88 10.07 7.07 4.94
C ASP A 88 8.64 6.53 5.10
N TYR A 89 7.66 7.42 5.06
CA TYR A 89 6.25 7.10 5.26
C TYR A 89 5.41 7.88 4.25
N LYS A 90 4.48 7.18 3.61
CA LYS A 90 3.49 7.76 2.70
C LYS A 90 2.18 7.01 2.89
N ASP A 91 1.06 7.71 2.78
CA ASP A 91 -0.27 7.11 2.78
C ASP A 91 -1.16 7.75 1.72
N ASP A 92 -2.21 7.01 1.37
CA ASP A 92 -3.32 7.50 0.57
C ASP A 92 -4.57 7.11 1.35
N ILE A 93 -5.13 8.09 2.05
CA ILE A 93 -6.28 7.91 2.93
C ILE A 93 -7.49 7.49 2.12
N VAL A 94 -7.76 8.19 1.01
CA VAL A 94 -8.89 7.90 0.10
C VAL A 94 -8.88 6.44 -0.34
N ASN A 95 -7.71 5.92 -0.73
CA ASN A 95 -7.55 4.54 -1.20
C ASN A 95 -7.13 3.56 -0.10
N ARG A 96 -7.02 4.02 1.15
CA ARG A 96 -6.67 3.25 2.34
C ARG A 96 -5.39 2.43 2.17
N THR A 97 -4.32 3.10 1.74
CA THR A 97 -3.00 2.48 1.59
C THR A 97 -1.92 3.18 2.40
N MET A 98 -0.88 2.43 2.70
CA MET A 98 0.24 2.85 3.51
C MET A 98 1.54 2.24 2.97
N TYR A 99 2.56 3.08 2.90
CA TYR A 99 3.94 2.75 2.61
C TYR A 99 4.77 3.14 3.83
N LEU A 100 5.62 2.23 4.31
CA LEU A 100 6.52 2.48 5.43
C LEU A 100 7.87 1.80 5.19
N ARG A 101 8.94 2.58 5.22
CA ARG A 101 10.32 2.09 5.32
C ARG A 101 10.89 2.48 6.68
N LEU A 102 11.46 1.51 7.39
CA LEU A 102 12.14 1.69 8.66
C LEU A 102 13.43 0.87 8.67
N GLY A 103 14.56 1.54 8.48
CA GLY A 103 15.87 0.89 8.37
C GLY A 103 15.89 -0.13 7.24
N GLN A 104 16.06 -1.41 7.60
CA GLN A 104 16.11 -2.52 6.64
C GLN A 104 14.74 -3.15 6.32
N VAL A 105 13.65 -2.63 6.88
CA VAL A 105 12.31 -3.19 6.72
C VAL A 105 11.44 -2.25 5.90
N GLY A 106 10.88 -2.78 4.82
CA GLY A 106 9.82 -2.14 4.04
C GLY A 106 8.49 -2.83 4.26
N ILE A 107 7.43 -2.06 4.49
CA ILE A 107 6.05 -2.53 4.64
C ILE A 107 5.17 -1.77 3.65
N LEU A 108 4.47 -2.51 2.81
CA LEU A 108 3.38 -2.02 1.97
C LEU A 108 2.08 -2.61 2.49
N ALA A 109 1.07 -1.76 2.70
CA ALA A 109 -0.23 -2.19 3.16
C ALA A 109 -1.37 -1.50 2.40
N ALA A 110 -2.36 -2.29 2.02
CA ALA A 110 -3.66 -1.82 1.57
C ALA A 110 -4.74 -2.41 2.48
N PHE A 111 -5.63 -1.56 3.00
CA PHE A 111 -6.75 -1.98 3.82
C PHE A 111 -7.98 -2.26 2.94
N ASP A 112 -7.81 -3.25 2.07
CA ASP A 112 -8.70 -3.61 0.96
C ASP A 112 -9.42 -4.96 1.18
N MET A 113 -9.52 -5.39 2.45
CA MET A 113 -10.09 -6.69 2.83
C MET A 113 -9.37 -7.89 2.20
N GLY A 114 -8.10 -7.73 1.80
CA GLY A 114 -7.28 -8.79 1.23
C GLY A 114 -7.33 -8.87 -0.30
N ALA A 115 -8.01 -7.92 -0.98
CA ALA A 115 -8.23 -7.96 -2.43
C ALA A 115 -6.93 -8.03 -3.25
N GLN A 116 -5.89 -7.31 -2.82
CA GLN A 116 -4.58 -7.35 -3.47
C GLN A 116 -3.72 -8.53 -3.01
N THR A 117 -4.08 -9.30 -1.98
CA THR A 117 -3.25 -10.42 -1.51
C THR A 117 -3.15 -11.49 -2.58
N PHE A 118 -4.26 -12.01 -3.10
CA PHE A 118 -4.22 -13.09 -4.09
C PHE A 118 -3.50 -12.68 -5.39
N VAL A 119 -3.94 -11.58 -6.02
CA VAL A 119 -3.37 -11.11 -7.30
C VAL A 119 -2.02 -10.43 -7.13
N GLY A 120 -1.78 -9.77 -5.99
CA GLY A 120 -0.52 -9.10 -5.69
C GLY A 120 0.55 -10.03 -5.17
N THR A 121 0.21 -11.22 -4.64
CA THR A 121 1.21 -12.21 -4.21
C THR A 121 2.13 -12.55 -5.38
N ASP A 122 1.60 -12.78 -6.59
CA ASP A 122 2.46 -13.13 -7.73
C ASP A 122 3.44 -12.01 -8.11
N PHE A 123 3.03 -10.75 -8.05
CA PHE A 123 3.90 -9.62 -8.37
C PHE A 123 4.88 -9.31 -7.23
N PHE A 124 4.37 -9.07 -6.02
CA PHE A 124 5.17 -8.61 -4.89
C PHE A 124 6.09 -9.69 -4.32
N SER A 125 5.68 -10.97 -4.35
CA SER A 125 6.51 -12.06 -3.80
C SER A 125 7.85 -12.22 -4.53
N ARG A 126 7.92 -11.85 -5.81
CA ARG A 126 9.15 -11.90 -6.63
C ARG A 126 10.26 -11.02 -6.07
N TYR A 127 9.91 -9.99 -5.30
CA TYR A 127 10.85 -9.04 -4.71
C TYR A 127 11.09 -9.32 -3.23
N GLN A 128 10.34 -10.23 -2.61
CA GLN A 128 10.55 -10.63 -1.23
C GLN A 128 11.81 -11.49 -1.10
N GLY A 129 12.55 -11.31 0.00
CA GLY A 129 13.82 -12.02 0.24
C GLY A 129 15.04 -11.36 -0.39
N HIS A 130 14.88 -10.36 -1.25
CA HIS A 130 15.97 -9.59 -1.84
C HIS A 130 16.21 -8.28 -1.08
N PRO A 131 17.46 -7.82 -0.90
CA PRO A 131 17.76 -6.52 -0.30
C PRO A 131 17.50 -5.40 -1.33
N LEU A 132 16.26 -4.93 -1.39
CA LEU A 132 15.84 -3.91 -2.36
C LEU A 132 16.50 -2.57 -2.07
N HIS A 133 16.96 -1.86 -3.08
CA HIS A 133 17.35 -0.45 -2.92
C HIS A 133 16.10 0.40 -2.60
N PRO A 134 16.19 1.49 -1.81
CA PRO A 134 15.04 2.33 -1.47
C PRO A 134 14.18 2.79 -2.66
N VAL A 135 14.81 3.06 -3.82
CA VAL A 135 14.11 3.39 -5.07
C VAL A 135 13.25 2.23 -5.59
N GLN A 136 13.75 0.99 -5.51
CA GLN A 136 12.97 -0.19 -5.90
C GLN A 136 11.78 -0.38 -4.95
N PHE A 137 12.00 -0.20 -3.66
CA PHE A 137 10.91 -0.24 -2.69
C PHE A 137 9.88 0.87 -2.93
N GLY A 138 10.32 2.08 -3.30
CA GLY A 138 9.46 3.18 -3.72
C GLY A 138 8.60 2.85 -4.95
N GLU A 139 9.18 2.20 -5.97
CA GLU A 139 8.43 1.73 -7.14
C GLU A 139 7.39 0.66 -6.77
N LEU A 140 7.68 -0.26 -5.85
CA LEU A 140 6.68 -1.19 -5.33
C LEU A 140 5.56 -0.46 -4.58
N GLY A 141 5.90 0.61 -3.84
CA GLY A 141 4.93 1.52 -3.23
C GLY A 141 3.99 2.15 -4.24
N ALA A 142 4.54 2.69 -5.34
CA ALA A 142 3.75 3.25 -6.44
C ALA A 142 2.80 2.21 -7.04
N ASN A 143 3.27 0.99 -7.27
CA ASN A 143 2.43 -0.11 -7.79
C ASN A 143 1.26 -0.46 -6.85
N LEU A 144 1.51 -0.55 -5.53
CA LEU A 144 0.46 -0.83 -4.55
C LEU A 144 -0.61 0.28 -4.55
N PHE A 145 -0.17 1.54 -4.54
CA PHE A 145 -1.06 2.70 -4.47
C PHE A 145 -1.89 2.82 -5.76
N MET A 146 -1.26 2.64 -6.93
CA MET A 146 -1.96 2.63 -8.21
C MET A 146 -3.01 1.53 -8.29
N LYS A 147 -2.66 0.32 -7.83
CA LYS A 147 -3.62 -0.80 -7.80
C LYS A 147 -4.80 -0.54 -6.86
N ALA A 148 -4.57 0.12 -5.74
CA ALA A 148 -5.65 0.53 -4.83
C ALA A 148 -6.57 1.58 -5.46
N ARG A 149 -6.03 2.54 -6.23
CA ARG A 149 -6.82 3.57 -6.93
C ARG A 149 -7.80 3.00 -7.95
N VAL A 150 -7.44 1.89 -8.59
CA VAL A 150 -8.30 1.21 -9.57
C VAL A 150 -9.11 0.06 -8.95
N PHE A 151 -9.19 -0.03 -7.62
CA PHE A 151 -9.98 -1.06 -6.95
C PHE A 151 -11.48 -0.77 -7.10
N ASN A 152 -12.15 -1.57 -7.93
CA ASN A 152 -13.52 -1.31 -8.38
C ASN A 152 -14.55 -2.16 -7.64
N ARG A 153 -14.30 -2.50 -6.37
CA ARG A 153 -15.21 -3.31 -5.56
C ARG A 153 -15.47 -2.67 -4.21
N THR A 154 -16.68 -2.89 -3.71
CA THR A 154 -17.02 -2.66 -2.32
C THR A 154 -17.04 -4.01 -1.63
N PRO A 155 -16.06 -4.31 -0.76
CA PRO A 155 -16.05 -5.54 0.01
C PRO A 155 -17.37 -5.76 0.76
N LYS A 156 -17.87 -6.99 0.74
CA LYS A 156 -19.02 -7.39 1.55
C LYS A 156 -18.52 -8.18 2.73
N VAL A 157 -18.98 -7.79 3.92
CA VAL A 157 -18.56 -8.37 5.19
C VAL A 157 -19.80 -8.76 6.00
N MET A 158 -19.75 -9.93 6.62
CA MET A 158 -20.68 -10.36 7.65
C MET A 158 -19.96 -10.38 9.00
N VAL A 159 -20.54 -9.71 9.99
CA VAL A 159 -20.02 -9.67 11.36
C VAL A 159 -21.07 -10.28 12.27
N GLY A 160 -20.66 -11.27 13.07
CA GLY A 160 -21.53 -11.91 14.05
C GLY A 160 -20.77 -12.29 15.29
N GLU A 161 -21.43 -12.30 16.44
CA GLU A 161 -20.82 -12.71 17.71
C GLU A 161 -21.36 -14.08 18.13
N TYR A 162 -20.45 -15.00 18.44
CA TYR A 162 -20.81 -16.30 18.99
C TYR A 162 -19.79 -16.69 20.07
N SER A 163 -20.27 -17.12 21.24
CA SER A 163 -19.42 -17.56 22.35
C SER A 163 -18.34 -16.54 22.76
N GLN A 164 -18.70 -15.25 22.78
CA GLN A 164 -17.78 -14.13 23.09
C GLN A 164 -16.61 -13.94 22.11
N VAL A 165 -16.70 -14.55 20.92
CA VAL A 165 -15.79 -14.35 19.80
C VAL A 165 -16.54 -13.67 18.68
N VAL A 166 -15.98 -12.58 18.16
CA VAL A 166 -16.52 -11.89 16.99
C VAL A 166 -16.00 -12.55 15.73
N ASN A 167 -16.90 -13.09 14.92
CA ASN A 167 -16.60 -13.65 13.61
C ASN A 167 -16.73 -12.55 12.56
N PHE A 168 -15.68 -12.35 11.78
CA PHE A 168 -15.61 -11.38 10.70
C PHE A 168 -15.38 -12.15 9.40
N THR A 169 -16.41 -12.25 8.57
CA THR A 169 -16.37 -13.01 7.32
C THR A 169 -16.39 -12.09 6.13
N VAL A 170 -15.37 -12.19 5.27
CA VAL A 170 -15.27 -11.44 4.02
C VAL A 170 -15.74 -12.32 2.86
N PHE A 171 -16.72 -11.84 2.10
CA PHE A 171 -17.15 -12.52 0.88
C PHE A 171 -16.17 -12.27 -0.27
N PRO A 172 -16.07 -13.18 -1.26
CA PRO A 172 -15.17 -13.03 -2.41
C PRO A 172 -15.34 -11.68 -3.12
N MET A 173 -14.22 -11.02 -3.48
CA MET A 173 -14.26 -9.66 -4.05
C MET A 173 -14.97 -9.60 -5.40
N ALA A 174 -14.86 -10.67 -6.20
CA ALA A 174 -15.56 -10.77 -7.48
C ALA A 174 -17.09 -10.89 -7.31
N GLY A 175 -17.55 -11.46 -6.20
CA GLY A 175 -18.96 -11.80 -5.98
C GLY A 175 -19.52 -12.62 -7.14
N LEU A 176 -20.61 -12.15 -7.74
CA LEU A 176 -21.24 -12.75 -8.93
C LEU A 176 -20.88 -12.01 -10.23
N SER A 177 -20.01 -10.99 -10.16
CA SER A 177 -19.66 -10.16 -11.32
C SER A 177 -18.51 -10.77 -12.10
N SER A 178 -18.62 -10.78 -13.43
CA SER A 178 -17.53 -11.14 -14.33
C SER A 178 -16.58 -9.98 -14.64
N ALA A 179 -16.90 -8.76 -14.19
CA ALA A 179 -16.00 -7.63 -14.39
C ALA A 179 -14.69 -7.84 -13.63
N PRO A 180 -13.57 -7.23 -14.05
CA PRO A 180 -12.32 -7.24 -13.28
C PRO A 180 -12.48 -6.60 -11.90
N VAL A 181 -11.84 -7.15 -10.88
CA VAL A 181 -11.79 -6.60 -9.51
C VAL A 181 -11.01 -5.29 -9.48
N PHE A 182 -9.92 -5.24 -10.25
CA PHE A 182 -9.09 -4.06 -10.47
C PHE A 182 -9.26 -3.57 -11.90
N GLY A 183 -9.37 -2.26 -12.07
CA GLY A 183 -9.30 -1.61 -13.37
C GLY A 183 -7.87 -1.57 -13.93
N VAL A 184 -7.69 -0.72 -14.93
CA VAL A 184 -6.40 -0.43 -15.55
C VAL A 184 -6.05 1.04 -15.31
N TRP A 185 -4.77 1.36 -15.33
CA TRP A 185 -4.24 2.72 -15.31
C TRP A 185 -3.32 2.92 -16.52
N THR A 186 -3.12 4.18 -16.93
CA THR A 186 -2.24 4.51 -18.05
C THR A 186 -0.78 4.63 -17.59
N ALA A 187 0.14 4.74 -18.55
CA ALA A 187 1.55 4.97 -18.23
C ALA A 187 1.75 6.34 -17.53
N GLU A 188 0.94 7.33 -17.89
CA GLU A 188 0.96 8.66 -17.30
C GLU A 188 0.50 8.62 -15.84
N ASP A 189 -0.57 7.88 -15.52
CA ASP A 189 -1.02 7.69 -14.14
C ASP A 189 0.09 7.07 -13.28
N MET A 190 0.80 6.08 -13.83
CA MET A 190 1.94 5.44 -13.15
C MET A 190 3.15 6.38 -13.05
N ALA A 191 3.39 7.22 -14.06
CA ALA A 191 4.48 8.20 -14.04
C ALA A 191 4.25 9.20 -12.90
N GLU A 192 3.04 9.71 -12.72
CA GLU A 192 2.70 10.60 -11.61
C GLU A 192 2.95 9.93 -10.25
N ALA A 193 2.57 8.66 -10.10
CA ALA A 193 2.86 7.89 -8.89
C ALA A 193 4.37 7.73 -8.66
N LEU A 194 5.14 7.38 -9.70
CA LEU A 194 6.59 7.25 -9.61
C LEU A 194 7.26 8.57 -9.23
N MET A 195 6.83 9.70 -9.80
CA MET A 195 7.34 11.03 -9.43
C MET A 195 7.11 11.31 -7.94
N PHE A 196 5.90 11.00 -7.44
CA PHE A 196 5.58 11.16 -6.02
C PHE A 196 6.42 10.25 -5.10
N PHE A 197 6.61 8.99 -5.49
CA PHE A 197 7.34 8.01 -4.66
C PHE A 197 8.85 8.22 -4.69
N LEU A 198 9.40 8.61 -5.84
CA LEU A 198 10.85 8.64 -6.08
C LEU A 198 11.44 10.06 -6.04
N GLY A 199 10.61 11.10 -6.18
CA GLY A 199 11.06 12.48 -6.29
C GLY A 199 11.78 12.80 -7.61
N TYR A 200 11.61 11.94 -8.62
CA TYR A 200 12.20 12.09 -9.94
C TYR A 200 11.29 12.90 -10.87
N SER A 201 11.89 13.44 -11.93
CA SER A 201 11.20 14.16 -12.99
C SER A 201 10.43 13.22 -13.92
N LEU A 202 9.53 13.77 -14.73
CA LEU A 202 8.79 13.02 -15.75
C LEU A 202 9.73 12.32 -16.74
N GLU A 203 10.81 13.00 -17.16
CA GLU A 203 11.81 12.44 -18.09
C GLU A 203 12.54 11.23 -17.51
N GLU A 204 12.71 11.17 -16.18
CA GLU A 204 13.37 10.05 -15.51
C GLU A 204 12.42 8.85 -15.32
N VAL A 205 11.15 9.11 -14.98
CA VAL A 205 10.18 8.03 -14.71
C VAL A 205 9.44 7.54 -15.95
N MET A 206 9.45 8.33 -17.03
CA MET A 206 8.83 8.03 -18.32
C MET A 206 9.71 8.61 -19.45
N PRO A 207 10.91 8.04 -19.67
CA PRO A 207 11.87 8.55 -20.66
C PRO A 207 11.38 8.43 -22.10
N VAL A 208 10.39 7.55 -22.34
CA VAL A 208 9.68 7.40 -23.60
C VAL A 208 8.19 7.55 -23.31
N GLU A 209 7.49 8.38 -24.09
CA GLU A 209 6.04 8.60 -23.94
C GLU A 209 5.28 7.26 -23.95
N GLY A 210 4.38 7.08 -22.99
CA GLY A 210 3.62 5.85 -22.82
C GLY A 210 4.41 4.67 -22.22
N ARG A 211 5.66 4.86 -21.80
CA ARG A 211 6.51 3.79 -21.23
C ARG A 211 7.24 4.25 -19.97
N ASN A 212 6.79 3.73 -18.82
CA ASN A 212 7.47 3.97 -17.55
C ASN A 212 8.84 3.29 -17.47
N ALA A 213 9.79 3.97 -16.83
CA ALA A 213 11.02 3.36 -16.37
C ALA A 213 10.74 2.39 -15.22
N THR A 214 11.62 1.40 -15.06
CA THR A 214 11.59 0.47 -13.92
C THR A 214 12.99 0.26 -13.37
N TRP A 215 13.05 0.14 -12.05
CA TRP A 215 14.23 -0.20 -11.26
C TRP A 215 14.16 -1.63 -10.71
N LEU A 216 13.04 -2.33 -10.90
CA LEU A 216 12.80 -3.66 -10.34
C LEU A 216 13.52 -4.77 -11.11
N GLU A 217 13.55 -4.68 -12.44
CA GLU A 217 14.00 -5.77 -13.31
C GLU A 217 15.02 -5.28 -14.35
N ASN A 218 15.90 -6.19 -14.76
CA ASN A 218 16.72 -6.04 -15.95
C ASN A 218 15.88 -6.35 -17.20
N ARG A 219 16.43 -6.08 -18.38
CA ARG A 219 15.75 -6.33 -19.67
C ARG A 219 15.36 -7.78 -19.92
N ASP A 220 16.10 -8.71 -19.34
CA ASP A 220 15.84 -10.15 -19.45
C ASP A 220 14.77 -10.64 -18.44
N GLY A 221 14.17 -9.74 -17.66
CA GLY A 221 13.19 -10.03 -16.62
C GLY A 221 13.81 -10.54 -15.31
N SER A 222 15.13 -10.60 -15.20
CA SER A 222 15.81 -10.91 -13.94
C SER A 222 15.73 -9.74 -12.96
N LEU A 223 15.69 -10.03 -11.66
CA LEU A 223 15.66 -8.99 -10.63
C LEU A 223 16.93 -8.13 -10.70
N ARG A 224 16.76 -6.82 -10.75
CA ARG A 224 17.87 -5.87 -10.78
C ARG A 224 18.43 -5.68 -9.37
N PHE A 225 19.73 -5.88 -9.20
CA PHE A 225 20.41 -5.46 -7.96
C PHE A 225 20.98 -4.06 -8.16
N ILE A 226 20.72 -3.16 -7.20
CA ILE A 226 21.24 -1.79 -7.19
C ILE A 226 21.99 -1.62 -5.87
N PRO A 227 23.32 -1.47 -5.88
CA PRO A 227 24.07 -1.24 -4.64
C PRO A 227 23.90 0.21 -4.18
N MET A 228 23.99 0.45 -2.87
CA MET A 228 23.81 1.79 -2.26
C MET A 228 24.82 2.85 -2.74
N ASP A 229 25.97 2.45 -3.28
CA ASP A 229 27.03 3.33 -3.79
C ASP A 229 26.83 3.71 -5.27
N ALA A 230 25.89 3.06 -5.98
CA ALA A 230 25.54 3.41 -7.34
C ALA A 230 24.46 4.50 -7.38
N ALA A 231 24.59 5.43 -8.33
CA ALA A 231 23.54 6.39 -8.64
C ALA A 231 22.30 5.66 -9.21
N PRO A 232 21.17 5.56 -8.46
CA PRO A 232 20.04 4.73 -8.84
C PRO A 232 19.26 5.27 -10.06
N TRP A 233 19.39 6.56 -10.37
CA TRP A 233 18.77 7.19 -11.56
C TRP A 233 19.46 6.83 -12.87
N ILE A 234 20.62 6.15 -12.85
CA ILE A 234 21.22 5.61 -14.07
C ILE A 234 20.40 4.39 -14.51
N LEU A 235 19.46 4.64 -15.41
CA LEU A 235 18.74 3.60 -16.11
C LEU A 235 19.70 2.87 -17.07
N PRO A 236 19.62 1.53 -17.20
CA PRO A 236 20.47 0.79 -18.12
C PRO A 236 20.34 1.35 -19.54
N PRO A 237 21.42 1.45 -20.32
CA PRO A 237 21.42 2.17 -21.60
C PRO A 237 20.41 1.59 -22.58
N GLY A 238 19.38 2.38 -22.94
CA GLY A 238 18.40 2.13 -24.02
C GLY A 238 16.98 1.74 -23.55
N ILE A 239 16.44 2.39 -22.52
CA ILE A 239 15.00 2.31 -22.21
C ILE A 239 14.18 2.93 -23.33
#